data_AF-A0A418JG80-F1
#
_entry.id   AF-A0A418JG80-F1
#
_cell.length_a   1.000
_cell.length_b   1.000
_cell.length_c   1.000
_cell.angle_alpha   90.00
_cell.angle_beta   90.00
_cell.angle_gamma   90.00
#
_symmetry.space_group_name_H-M   'P 1'
#
loop_
_entity.id
_entity.type
_entity.pdbx_description
1 polymer ?
#
loop_
_entity_poly.entity_id
_entity_poly.type
_entity_poly.pdbx_seq_one_letter_code
_entity_poly.pdbx_strand_id
1 'polypeptide(L)'
;CTYIVFLILIVIAFLHPYYEEHFMQIYDGGDISIFHFEINLILLIISSGCYVFHKSKREDWLFSMGLAIFNLIVISPLIFFYLFFGIPFLD
;
A
#
# COMPACT_ATOMS: atom_id res chain seq x y z
N CYS A 1 15.96 -7.26 -4.18
CA CYS A 1 15.81 -7.50 -2.73
C CYS A 1 15.51 -6.24 -1.91
N THR A 2 16.26 -5.14 -2.07
CA THR A 2 16.10 -3.92 -1.24
C THR A 2 14.71 -3.28 -1.32
N TYR A 3 14.00 -3.41 -2.45
CA TYR A 3 12.69 -2.80 -2.66
C TYR A 3 11.54 -3.56 -1.96
N ILE A 4 11.59 -4.89 -1.93
CA ILE A 4 10.65 -5.72 -1.15
C ILE A 4 10.87 -5.48 0.34
N VAL A 5 12.12 -5.33 0.76
CA VAL A 5 12.45 -4.95 2.14
C VAL A 5 11.92 -3.56 2.47
N PHE A 6 12.01 -2.59 1.55
CA PHE A 6 11.40 -1.27 1.73
C PHE A 6 9.87 -1.32 1.76
N LEU A 7 9.24 -2.11 0.90
CA LEU A 7 7.78 -2.30 0.86
C LEU A 7 7.30 -2.95 2.16
N ILE A 8 8.00 -3.98 2.64
CA ILE A 8 7.72 -4.65 3.91
C ILE A 8 7.97 -3.69 5.08
N LEU A 9 9.05 -2.92 5.07
CA LEU A 9 9.34 -1.93 6.12
C LEU A 9 8.32 -0.79 6.15
N ILE A 10 7.85 -0.32 5.00
CA ILE A 10 6.77 0.66 4.92
C ILE A 10 5.49 0.03 5.47
N VAL A 11 5.09 -1.14 4.98
CA VAL A 11 3.90 -1.86 5.47
C VAL A 11 3.96 -2.13 6.98
N ILE A 12 5.11 -2.56 7.51
CA ILE A 12 5.33 -2.79 8.95
C ILE A 12 5.36 -1.47 9.73
N ALA A 13 5.98 -0.41 9.21
CA ALA A 13 6.00 0.90 9.87
C ALA A 13 4.60 1.53 9.95
N PHE A 14 3.73 1.22 8.98
CA PHE A 14 2.31 1.57 9.01
C PHE A 14 1.49 0.66 9.96
N LEU A 15 1.93 -0.58 10.22
CA LEU A 15 1.17 -1.54 11.04
C LEU A 15 1.54 -1.58 12.53
N HIS A 16 2.75 -1.17 12.95
CA HIS A 16 3.32 -1.76 14.17
C HIS A 16 3.00 -1.05 15.51
N PRO A 17 3.21 0.26 15.76
CA PRO A 17 2.52 0.87 16.92
C PRO A 17 2.27 2.39 16.85
N TYR A 18 2.77 3.10 15.84
CA TYR A 18 2.55 4.55 15.69
C TYR A 18 1.14 4.88 15.13
N TYR A 19 0.40 3.85 14.74
CA TYR A 19 -0.92 3.91 14.12
C TYR A 19 -2.06 4.04 15.14
N GLU A 20 -1.92 3.39 16.31
CA GLU A 20 -3.00 3.33 17.31
C GLU A 20 -3.20 4.64 18.07
N GLU A 21 -2.12 5.35 18.45
CA GLU A 21 -2.26 6.51 19.35
C GLU A 21 -2.53 7.85 18.64
N HIS A 22 -2.10 8.03 17.38
CA HIS A 22 -2.20 9.33 16.70
C HIS A 22 -3.08 9.36 15.43
N PHE A 23 -3.29 8.22 14.76
CA PHE A 23 -4.03 8.19 13.48
C PHE A 23 -5.52 7.91 13.67
N MET A 24 -5.90 6.99 14.56
CA MET A 24 -7.30 6.64 14.87
C MET A 24 -8.15 7.80 15.43
N GLN A 25 -7.52 8.86 15.96
CA GLN A 25 -8.24 10.05 16.46
C GLN A 25 -8.47 11.12 15.38
N ILE A 26 -7.73 11.09 14.26
CA ILE A 26 -7.71 12.19 13.28
C ILE A 26 -8.22 11.73 11.90
N TYR A 27 -8.05 10.45 11.55
CA TYR A 27 -8.36 9.91 10.22
C TYR A 27 -9.43 8.82 10.34
N ASP A 28 -10.52 8.97 9.61
CA ASP A 28 -11.56 7.93 9.51
C ASP A 28 -10.98 6.70 8.78
N GLY A 29 -11.56 5.51 8.99
CA GLY A 29 -11.17 4.29 8.29
C GLY A 29 -11.15 4.44 6.76
N GLY A 30 -11.93 5.39 6.25
CA GLY A 30 -11.88 5.82 4.85
C GLY A 30 -10.59 6.48 4.42
N ASP A 31 -10.05 7.39 5.22
CA ASP A 31 -8.86 8.13 4.85
C ASP A 31 -7.62 7.21 4.79
N ILE A 32 -7.56 6.23 5.69
CA ILE A 32 -6.54 5.18 5.68
C ILE A 32 -6.60 4.36 4.38
N SER A 33 -7.80 3.96 3.98
CA SER A 33 -8.00 3.20 2.75
C SER A 33 -7.60 4.01 1.50
N ILE A 34 -7.91 5.31 1.48
CA ILE A 34 -7.52 6.21 0.39
C ILE A 34 -6.00 6.34 0.34
N PHE A 35 -5.36 6.57 1.49
CA PHE A 35 -3.91 6.73 1.56
C PHE A 35 -3.15 5.47 1.12
N HIS A 36 -3.63 4.30 1.51
CA HIS A 36 -3.08 3.02 1.03
C HIS A 36 -3.20 2.90 -0.49
N PHE A 37 -4.34 3.28 -1.07
CA PHE A 37 -4.55 3.25 -2.51
C PHE A 37 -3.59 4.22 -3.24
N GLU A 38 -3.46 5.45 -2.77
CA GLU A 38 -2.58 6.47 -3.37
C GLU A 38 -1.10 6.05 -3.38
N ILE A 39 -0.60 5.49 -2.28
CA ILE A 39 0.79 5.00 -2.22
C ILE A 39 1.03 3.91 -3.26
N ASN A 40 0.13 2.93 -3.38
CA ASN A 40 0.30 1.86 -4.35
C ASN A 40 0.20 2.38 -5.80
N LEU A 41 -0.60 3.42 -6.06
CA LEU A 41 -0.65 4.10 -7.36
C LEU A 41 0.70 4.76 -7.69
N ILE A 42 1.29 5.49 -6.72
CA ILE A 42 2.60 6.13 -6.88
C ILE A 42 3.69 5.08 -7.16
N LEU A 43 3.70 3.97 -6.41
CA LEU A 43 4.64 2.87 -6.63
C LEU A 43 4.48 2.22 -8.00
N LEU A 44 3.25 2.09 -8.50
CA LEU A 44 2.99 1.59 -9.85
C LEU A 44 3.56 2.53 -10.92
N ILE A 45 3.38 3.85 -10.76
CA ILE A 45 3.92 4.86 -11.67
C ILE A 45 5.45 4.82 -11.68
N ILE A 46 6.08 4.81 -10.50
CA ILE A 46 7.55 4.72 -10.37
C ILE A 46 8.06 3.43 -11.02
N SER A 47 7.44 2.29 -10.72
CA SER A 47 7.85 0.99 -11.26
C SER A 47 7.70 0.94 -12.78
N SER A 48 6.62 1.52 -13.32
CA SER A 48 6.39 1.63 -14.77
C SER A 48 7.44 2.52 -15.43
N GLY A 49 7.78 3.65 -14.83
CA GLY A 49 8.87 4.51 -15.30
C GLY A 49 10.20 3.78 -15.31
N CYS A 50 10.55 3.12 -14.20
CA CYS A 50 11.78 2.35 -14.10
C CYS A 50 11.86 1.17 -15.08
N TYR A 51 10.74 0.51 -15.39
CA TYR A 51 10.66 -0.53 -16.42
C TYR A 51 11.07 -0.01 -17.81
N VAL A 52 10.67 1.23 -18.15
CA VAL A 52 11.00 1.87 -19.42
C VAL A 52 12.48 2.25 -19.48
N PHE A 53 13.03 2.86 -18.43
CA PHE A 53 14.38 3.41 -18.43
C PHE A 53 15.48 2.38 -18.10
N HIS A 54 15.22 1.40 -17.24
CA HIS A 54 16.22 0.44 -16.77
C HIS A 54 16.05 -0.95 -17.40
N LYS A 55 16.44 -1.06 -18.68
CA LYS A 55 16.28 -2.29 -19.48
C LYS A 55 16.95 -3.53 -18.88
N SER A 56 18.05 -3.38 -18.15
CA SER A 56 18.80 -4.49 -17.54
C SER A 56 18.10 -5.16 -16.36
N LYS A 57 17.08 -4.52 -15.78
CA LYS A 57 16.32 -5.03 -14.62
C LYS A 57 14.82 -5.07 -14.87
N ARG A 58 14.42 -5.25 -16.14
CA ARG A 58 12.99 -5.23 -16.53
C ARG A 58 12.14 -6.23 -15.76
N GLU A 59 12.65 -7.42 -15.53
CA GLU A 59 11.92 -8.46 -14.79
C GLU A 59 11.61 -8.04 -13.35
N ASP A 60 12.58 -7.41 -12.66
CA ASP A 60 12.38 -6.88 -11.31
C ASP A 60 11.30 -5.77 -11.28
N TRP A 61 11.33 -4.87 -12.27
CA TRP A 61 10.35 -3.79 -12.38
C TRP A 61 8.96 -4.31 -12.75
N LEU A 62 8.89 -5.32 -13.61
CA LEU A 62 7.65 -5.97 -14.01
C LEU A 62 7.02 -6.74 -12.84
N PHE A 63 7.84 -7.40 -12.01
CA PHE A 63 7.38 -8.00 -10.75
C PHE A 63 6.86 -6.94 -9.77
N SER A 64 7.56 -5.80 -9.65
CA SER A 64 7.15 -4.69 -8.79
C SER A 64 5.82 -4.06 -9.25
N MET A 65 5.63 -3.90 -10.56
CA MET A 65 4.35 -3.51 -11.15
C MET A 65 3.25 -4.51 -10.83
N GLY A 66 3.53 -5.81 -10.97
CA GLY A 66 2.58 -6.87 -10.64
C GLY A 66 2.12 -6.81 -9.18
N LEU A 67 3.05 -6.60 -8.25
CA LEU A 67 2.74 -6.42 -6.82
C LEU A 67 1.89 -5.16 -6.56
N ALA A 68 2.23 -4.03 -7.18
CA ALA A 68 1.47 -2.79 -7.01
C ALA A 68 0.04 -2.94 -7.56
N ILE A 69 -0.13 -3.60 -8.71
CA ILE A 69 -1.44 -3.94 -9.28
C ILE A 69 -2.23 -4.87 -8.34
N PHE A 70 -1.59 -5.92 -7.82
CA PHE A 70 -2.23 -6.83 -6.86
C PHE A 70 -2.68 -6.08 -5.60
N ASN A 71 -1.84 -5.19 -5.07
CA ASN A 71 -2.23 -4.37 -3.93
C ASN A 71 -3.41 -3.45 -4.24
N LEU A 72 -3.44 -2.81 -5.42
CA LEU A 72 -4.54 -1.93 -5.81
C LEU A 72 -5.86 -2.68 -6.02
N ILE A 73 -5.83 -3.87 -6.64
CA ILE A 73 -7.04 -4.58 -7.06
C ILE A 73 -7.54 -5.53 -5.97
N VAL A 74 -6.65 -6.08 -5.14
CA VAL A 74 -7.01 -7.11 -4.15
C VAL A 74 -6.91 -6.55 -2.73
N ILE A 75 -5.76 -5.98 -2.36
CA ILE A 75 -5.52 -5.58 -0.97
C ILE A 75 -6.29 -4.30 -0.62
N SER A 76 -6.29 -3.27 -1.47
CA SER A 76 -6.98 -2.01 -1.19
C SER A 76 -8.49 -2.20 -1.00
N PRO A 77 -9.22 -3.00 -1.81
CA PRO A 77 -10.61 -3.31 -1.52
C PRO A 77 -10.82 -4.06 -0.21
N LEU A 78 -9.94 -5.02 0.11
CA LEU A 78 -10.03 -5.75 1.38
C LEU A 78 -9.81 -4.83 2.59
N ILE A 79 -8.86 -3.90 2.51
CA ILE A 79 -8.62 -2.88 3.54
C ILE A 79 -9.84 -1.96 3.65
N PHE A 80 -10.37 -1.49 2.53
CA PHE A 80 -11.61 -0.69 2.50
C PHE A 80 -12.74 -1.44 3.21
N PHE A 81 -13.00 -2.69 2.84
CA PHE A 81 -14.05 -3.48 3.45
C PHE A 81 -13.82 -3.69 4.95
N TYR A 82 -12.59 -4.00 5.35
CA TYR A 82 -12.24 -4.19 6.75
C TYR A 82 -12.45 -2.92 7.58
N LEU A 83 -12.02 -1.76 7.08
CA LEU A 83 -12.12 -0.50 7.83
C LEU A 83 -13.54 0.09 7.86
N PHE A 84 -14.33 -0.08 6.81
CA PHE A 84 -15.72 0.43 6.76
C PHE A 84 -16.78 -0.53 7.32
N PHE A 85 -16.56 -1.85 7.23
CA PHE A 85 -17.56 -2.85 7.62
C PHE A 85 -17.05 -3.86 8.66
N GLY A 86 -15.74 -4.02 8.79
CA GLY A 86 -15.10 -5.00 9.67
C GLY A 86 -14.79 -4.47 11.07
N ILE A 87 -14.65 -3.15 11.24
CA ILE A 87 -14.70 -2.52 12.55
C ILE A 87 -16.19 -2.36 12.88
N PRO A 88 -16.76 -3.19 13.78
CA PRO A 88 -18.12 -2.94 14.22
C PRO A 88 -18.14 -1.53 14.79
N PHE A 89 -19.22 -0.79 14.54
CA PHE A 89 -19.63 0.36 15.32
C PHE A 89 -19.41 0.01 16.80
N LEU A 90 -18.24 0.38 17.33
CA LEU A 90 -17.89 0.27 18.74
C LEU A 90 -18.61 1.45 19.39
N ASP A 91 -19.94 1.39 19.35
CA ASP A 91 -20.82 2.15 20.24
C ASP A 91 -20.78 1.51 21.63
#